data_AF-A0A1M6K8N3-F1
#
_entry.id   AF-A0A1M6K8N3-F1
#
_cell.length_a   1.000
_cell.length_b   1.000
_cell.length_c   1.000
_cell.angle_alpha   90.00
_cell.angle_beta   90.00
_cell.angle_gamma   90.00
#
_symmetry.space_group_name_H-M   'P 1'
#
loop_
_entity.id
_entity.type
_entity.pdbx_description
1 polymer ?
#
loop_
_entity_poly.entity_id
_entity_poly.type
_entity_poly.pdbx_seq_one_letter_code
_entity_poly.pdbx_strand_id
1 'polypeptide(L)' 'MHKLKKSQIYEDHDEVKDVFTLLEKNMNCTNTIIDQIDYLLENKHLPDSILKILTSLRNTCAVNIMNIARLTQ' A
#
# COMPACT_ATOMS: atom_id res chain seq x y z
N MET A 1 -3.98 -40.51 -23.56
CA MET A 1 -3.37 -39.30 -24.14
C MET A 1 -4.43 -38.20 -24.21
N HIS A 2 -4.59 -37.41 -23.16
CA HIS A 2 -5.40 -36.20 -23.24
C HIS A 2 -4.53 -35.08 -23.80
N LYS A 3 -4.88 -34.64 -25.02
CA LYS A 3 -4.27 -33.45 -25.63
C LYS A 3 -4.64 -32.26 -24.76
N LEU A 4 -3.64 -31.66 -24.11
CA LEU A 4 -3.76 -30.33 -23.51
C LEU A 4 -4.14 -29.37 -24.63
N LYS A 5 -5.43 -29.03 -24.70
CA LYS A 5 -5.89 -27.92 -25.52
C LYS A 5 -5.23 -26.67 -24.95
N LYS A 6 -4.43 -26.04 -25.80
CA LYS A 6 -3.80 -24.74 -25.60
C LYS A 6 -4.92 -23.72 -25.36
N SER A 7 -5.26 -23.48 -24.10
CA SER A 7 -6.16 -22.41 -23.68
C SER A 7 -5.40 -21.55 -22.70
N GLN A 8 -4.61 -20.58 -23.19
CA GLN A 8 -3.96 -19.61 -22.32
C GLN A 8 -3.50 -18.40 -23.13
N ILE A 9 -4.47 -17.56 -23.53
CA ILE A 9 -4.21 -16.16 -23.96
C ILE A 9 -5.25 -15.21 -23.31
N TYR A 10 -6.09 -15.67 -22.36
CA TYR A 10 -7.18 -14.85 -21.79
C TYR A 10 -7.22 -14.75 -20.25
N GLU A 11 -6.23 -15.28 -19.52
CA GLU A 11 -6.19 -15.19 -18.03
C GLU A 11 -5.31 -14.03 -17.51
N ASP A 12 -4.47 -13.43 -18.36
CA ASP A 12 -3.39 -12.52 -17.92
C ASP A 12 -3.87 -11.10 -17.57
N HIS A 13 -5.02 -10.67 -18.12
CA HIS A 13 -5.53 -9.31 -17.89
C HIS A 13 -6.30 -9.15 -16.56
N ASP A 14 -6.98 -10.20 -16.11
CA ASP A 14 -7.77 -10.14 -14.87
C ASP A 14 -6.88 -10.20 -13.63
N GLU A 15 -5.84 -11.05 -13.64
CA GLU A 15 -4.88 -11.13 -12.52
C GLU A 15 -4.11 -9.81 -12.33
N VAL A 16 -3.66 -9.21 -13.43
CA VAL A 16 -2.97 -7.91 -13.38
C VAL A 16 -3.89 -6.84 -12.81
N LYS A 17 -5.15 -6.78 -13.27
CA LYS A 17 -6.16 -5.83 -12.76
C LYS A 17 -6.45 -6.03 -11.27
N ASP A 18 -6.49 -7.27 -10.80
CA ASP A 18 -6.65 -7.59 -9.39
C ASP A 18 -5.47 -7.11 -8.55
N VAL A 19 -4.23 -7.26 -9.06
CA VAL A 19 -3.03 -6.72 -8.40
C VAL A 19 -3.10 -5.19 -8.30
N PHE A 20 -3.46 -4.49 -9.38
CA PHE A 20 -3.63 -3.02 -9.34
C PHE A 20 -4.70 -2.60 -8.33
N THR A 21 -5.82 -3.33 -8.27
CA THR A 21 -6.89 -3.06 -7.30
C THR A 21 -6.42 -3.25 -5.86
N LEU A 22 -5.60 -4.29 -5.60
CA LEU A 22 -5.00 -4.52 -4.28
C LEU A 22 -3.99 -3.42 -3.92
N LEU A 23 -3.16 -3.00 -4.88
CA LEU A 23 -2.20 -1.91 -4.70
C LEU A 23 -2.90 -0.59 -4.36
N GLU A 24 -3.98 -0.25 -5.06
CA GLU A 24 -4.79 0.95 -4.79
C GLU A 24 -5.41 0.90 -3.38
N LYS A 25 -6.01 -0.23 -2.99
CA LYS A 25 -6.56 -0.41 -1.64
C LYS A 25 -5.49 -0.28 -0.56
N ASN A 26 -4.29 -0.82 -0.80
CA ASN A 26 -3.16 -0.71 0.12
C ASN A 26 -2.65 0.74 0.21
N MET A 27 -2.61 1.47 -0.90
CA MET A 27 -2.26 2.89 -0.91
C MET A 27 -3.24 3.71 -0.07
N ASN A 28 -4.54 3.49 -0.26
CA ASN A 28 -5.60 4.18 0.49
C ASN A 28 -5.55 3.87 1.99
N CYS A 29 -5.33 2.61 2.36
CA CYS A 29 -5.11 2.21 3.74
C CYS A 29 -3.88 2.92 4.35
N THR A 30 -2.77 2.94 3.61
CA THR A 30 -1.53 3.58 4.06
C THR A 30 -1.70 5.08 4.24
N ASN A 31 -2.41 5.77 3.35
CA ASN A 31 -2.79 7.17 3.50
C ASN A 31 -3.59 7.42 4.78
N THR A 32 -4.60 6.57 5.05
CA THR A 32 -5.41 6.69 6.28
C THR A 32 -4.56 6.55 7.55
N ILE A 33 -3.55 5.66 7.53
CA ILE A 33 -2.62 5.51 8.66
C ILE A 33 -1.76 6.77 8.82
N ILE A 34 -1.26 7.35 7.73
CA ILE A 34 -0.50 8.61 7.78
C ILE A 34 -1.35 9.72 8.40
N ASP A 35 -2.59 9.89 7.95
CA ASP A 35 -3.49 10.93 8.46
C ASP A 35 -3.75 10.76 9.97
N GLN A 36 -3.91 9.52 10.44
CA GLN A 36 -4.05 9.23 11.87
C GLN A 36 -2.78 9.54 12.67
N ILE A 37 -1.61 9.22 12.12
CA ILE A 37 -0.33 9.56 12.75
C ILE A 37 -0.14 11.07 12.82
N ASP A 38 -0.35 11.78 11.71
CA ASP A 38 -0.22 13.23 11.63
C ASP A 38 -1.20 13.91 12.61
N TYR A 39 -2.44 13.43 12.70
CA TYR A 39 -3.40 13.89 13.73
C TYR A 39 -2.88 13.69 15.16
N LEU A 40 -2.30 12.52 15.48
CA LEU A 40 -1.76 12.25 16.81
C LEU A 40 -0.56 13.14 17.13
N LEU A 41 0.34 13.37 16.17
CA LEU A 41 1.52 14.22 16.32
C LEU A 41 1.14 15.70 16.53
N GLU A 42 0.06 16.16 15.88
CA GLU A 42 -0.39 17.56 15.99
C GLU A 42 -1.24 17.83 17.24
N ASN A 43 -2.04 16.86 17.70
CA ASN A 43 -3.11 17.12 18.67
C ASN A 43 -2.87 16.50 20.06
N LYS A 44 -1.79 15.73 20.26
CA LYS A 44 -1.50 15.07 21.54
C LYS A 44 -0.14 15.46 22.08
N HIS A 45 -0.07 15.71 23.39
CA HIS A 45 1.21 15.76 24.08
C HIS A 45 1.69 14.32 24.31
N LEU A 46 2.63 13.89 23.49
CA LEU A 46 3.14 12.52 23.49
C LEU A 46 4.55 12.49 24.08
N PRO A 47 4.92 11.42 24.81
CA PRO A 47 6.29 11.20 25.22
C PRO A 47 7.23 11.12 24.00
N ASP A 48 8.47 11.60 24.14
CA ASP A 48 9.49 11.60 23.08
C ASP A 48 9.71 10.22 22.43
N SER A 49 9.59 9.14 23.22
CA SER A 49 9.70 7.78 22.72
C SER A 49 8.59 7.45 21.72
N ILE A 50 7.36 7.88 21.99
CA ILE A 50 6.20 7.69 21.12
C ILE A 50 6.31 8.59 19.89
N LEU A 51 6.75 9.85 20.05
CA LEU A 51 6.99 10.76 18.92
C LEU A 51 7.97 10.16 17.90
N LYS A 52 9.07 9.57 18.38
CA LYS A 52 10.06 8.90 17.51
C LYS A 52 9.48 7.70 16.77
N ILE A 53 8.71 6.87 17.48
CA ILE A 53 8.05 5.69 16.88
C ILE A 53 7.06 6.13 15.80
N LEU A 54 6.17 7.07 16.10
CA LEU A 54 5.17 7.57 15.17
C LEU A 54 5.82 8.24 13.95
N THR A 55 6.85 9.05 14.15
CA THR A 55 7.61 9.68 13.05
C THR A 55 8.25 8.61 12.15
N SER A 56 8.85 7.57 12.74
CA SER A 56 9.41 6.46 11.97
C SER A 56 8.34 5.72 11.16
N LEU A 57 7.20 5.41 11.77
CA LEU A 57 6.07 4.73 11.10
C LEU A 57 5.53 5.57 9.95
N ARG A 58 5.31 6.87 10.17
CA ARG A 58 4.86 7.80 9.13
C ARG A 58 5.81 7.82 7.94
N ASN A 59 7.12 7.86 8.19
CA ASN A 59 8.14 7.83 7.14
C ASN A 59 8.14 6.51 6.36
N THR A 60 7.99 5.37 7.06
CA THR A 60 7.84 4.06 6.40
C THR A 60 6.59 4.01 5.52
N CYS A 61 5.46 4.53 6.00
CA CYS A 61 4.22 4.61 5.22
C CYS A 61 4.40 5.48 3.97
N ALA A 62 5.07 6.64 4.09
CA ALA A 62 5.35 7.51 2.94
C ALA A 62 6.22 6.79 1.88
N VAL A 63 7.24 6.04 2.31
CA VAL A 63 8.05 5.22 1.39
C VAL A 63 7.21 4.14 0.70
N ASN A 64 6.31 3.47 1.43
CA ASN A 64 5.42 2.47 0.84
C ASN A 64 4.51 3.08 -0.23
N ILE A 65 3.92 4.25 0.02
CA ILE A 65 3.07 4.93 -0.97
C ILE A 65 3.89 5.31 -2.21
N MET A 66 5.09 5.87 -2.04
CA MET A 66 5.95 6.18 -3.19
C MET A 66 6.29 4.93 -4.01
N ASN A 67 6.54 3.80 -3.35
CA ASN A 67 6.84 2.54 -4.04
C ASN A 67 5.61 1.99 -4.77
N ILE A 68 4.43 2.04 -4.16
CA ILE A 68 3.19 1.63 -4.82
C ILE A 68 2.92 2.53 -6.03
N ALA A 69 3.01 3.85 -5.88
CA ALA A 69 2.80 4.80 -6.96
C ALA A 69 3.74 4.55 -8.15
N ARG A 70 5.01 4.19 -7.89
CA ARG A 70 5.98 3.81 -8.94
C ARG A 70 5.62 2.51 -9.67
N LEU A 71 5.02 1.55 -8.97
CA LEU A 71 4.59 0.28 -9.58
C LEU A 71 3.29 0.44 -10.36
N THR A 72 2.49 1.45 -10.04
CA THR A 72 1.18 1.67 -10.65
C THR A 72 1.14 2.72 -11.76
N GLN A 73 2.26 3.43 -12.01
CA GLN A 73 2.45 4.39 -13.12
C GLN A 73 3.07 3.70 -14.33
#